data_AF-A0A8C3SGR3-F1
#
_entry.id   AF-A0A8C3SGR3-F1
#
_cell.length_a   1.000
_cell.length_b   1.000
_cell.length_c   1.000
_cell.angle_alpha   90.00
_cell.angle_beta   90.00
_cell.angle_gamma   90.00
#
_symmetry.space_group_name_H-M   'P 1'
#
loop_
_entity.id
_entity.type
_entity.pdbx_description
1 polymer ?
#
loop_
_entity_poly.entity_id
_entity_poly.type
_entity_poly.pdbx_seq_one_letter_code
_entity_poly.pdbx_strand_id
1 'polypeptide(L)'
;MKLALAQPGATPALTVGCWGLPEADTGSPAPGAQALAGAGGGGERPLLALAPIAQGGPAAPTPAFRLRLNFSAEEEFPDLAKHNNHMAKALTLDIYKKLRDKETPSGFTLDDIIQTGVDNPGHPFIMTVGCVAGDEESYVVFKDLFDPIIQDRHGGYKPTDKHKTDLNHENLKV
;
A
#
# COMPACT_ATOMS: atom_id res chain seq x y z
N MET A 1 -15.00 -19.64 30.57
CA MET A 1 -14.09 -18.56 31.01
C MET A 1 -12.67 -19.04 30.84
N LYS A 2 -11.99 -18.62 29.77
CA LYS A 2 -10.56 -18.88 29.58
C LYS A 2 -9.94 -17.55 29.19
N LEU A 3 -9.20 -16.99 30.15
CA LEU A 3 -8.43 -15.77 30.07
C LEU A 3 -7.31 -16.01 29.04
N ALA A 4 -7.25 -15.21 27.97
CA ALA A 4 -6.07 -15.08 27.14
C ALA A 4 -5.44 -13.72 27.45
N LEU A 5 -4.24 -13.78 28.02
CA LEU A 5 -3.42 -12.66 28.44
C LEU A 5 -3.02 -11.80 27.24
N ALA A 6 -3.39 -10.53 27.29
CA ALA A 6 -2.83 -9.51 26.41
C ALA A 6 -1.33 -9.36 26.71
N GLN A 7 -0.49 -9.55 25.68
CA GLN A 7 0.93 -9.24 25.76
C GLN A 7 1.10 -7.71 25.66
N PRO A 8 1.77 -7.04 26.62
CA PRO A 8 2.06 -5.61 26.53
C PRO A 8 3.27 -5.40 25.62
N GLY A 9 3.08 -4.79 24.45
CA GLY A 9 4.20 -4.47 23.55
C GLY A 9 3.88 -4.27 22.07
N ALA A 10 2.63 -4.44 21.62
CA ALA A 10 2.27 -4.10 20.25
C ALA A 10 2.23 -2.57 20.09
N THR A 11 3.22 -2.03 19.38
CA THR A 11 3.18 -0.68 18.83
C THR A 11 1.92 -0.52 17.97
N PRO A 12 1.23 0.64 18.01
CA PRO A 12 0.10 0.86 17.13
C PRO A 12 0.62 0.89 15.69
N ALA A 13 0.20 -0.09 14.89
CA ALA A 13 0.29 0.02 13.45
C ALA A 13 -0.60 1.21 13.04
N LEU A 14 0.05 2.36 12.84
CA LEU A 14 -0.57 3.54 12.26
C LEU A 14 -1.19 3.13 10.92
N THR A 15 -2.51 3.18 10.87
CA THR A 15 -3.29 3.20 9.64
C THR A 15 -2.71 4.30 8.77
N VAL A 16 -2.09 3.93 7.65
CA VAL A 16 -1.59 4.89 6.66
C VAL A 16 -2.80 5.61 6.08
N GLY A 17 -2.96 6.88 6.47
CA GLY A 17 -3.59 7.86 5.60
C GLY A 17 -2.71 7.98 4.36
N CYS A 18 -3.18 7.46 3.24
CA CYS A 18 -2.53 7.66 1.95
C CYS A 18 -2.80 9.10 1.51
N TRP A 19 -1.95 10.02 1.94
CA TRP A 19 -1.78 11.34 1.34
C TRP A 19 -0.34 11.42 0.84
N GLY A 20 -0.19 11.64 -0.47
CA GLY A 20 1.05 12.10 -1.07
C GLY A 20 1.94 11.01 -1.68
N LEU A 21 1.64 10.63 -2.92
CA LEU A 21 2.68 10.27 -3.88
C LEU A 21 3.30 11.58 -4.38
N PRO A 22 4.61 11.84 -4.19
CA PRO A 22 5.29 12.90 -4.90
C PRO A 22 5.69 12.42 -6.29
N GLU A 23 5.04 12.96 -7.34
CA GLU A 23 5.63 12.94 -8.68
C GLU A 23 6.79 13.94 -8.75
N ALA A 24 7.85 13.51 -9.44
CA ALA A 24 9.12 14.18 -9.59
C ALA A 24 9.00 15.53 -10.32
N ASP A 25 9.43 16.62 -9.68
CA ASP A 25 9.72 17.89 -10.34
C ASP A 25 11.19 17.93 -10.75
N THR A 26 11.42 17.98 -12.06
CA THR A 26 12.71 18.29 -12.67
C THR A 26 12.92 19.80 -12.62
N GLY A 27 13.54 20.32 -11.55
CA GLY A 27 13.81 21.75 -11.39
C GLY A 27 15.06 22.04 -10.56
N SER A 28 16.04 22.70 -11.18
CA SER A 28 17.39 23.09 -10.72
C SER A 28 17.54 23.63 -9.27
N PRO A 29 18.74 23.52 -8.65
CA PRO A 29 18.93 23.70 -7.21
C PRO A 29 19.15 25.16 -6.79
N ALA A 30 18.63 25.53 -5.62
CA ALA A 30 19.03 26.74 -4.91
C ALA A 30 19.57 26.39 -3.50
N PRO A 31 20.48 27.20 -2.93
CA PRO A 31 21.52 26.72 -2.04
C PRO A 31 21.20 26.90 -0.56
N GLY A 32 21.84 26.08 0.27
CA GLY A 32 22.29 26.50 1.60
C GLY A 32 21.39 26.10 2.77
N ALA A 33 21.71 24.96 3.40
CA ALA A 33 21.59 24.83 4.85
C ALA A 33 22.72 23.90 5.34
N GLN A 34 23.64 24.49 6.08
CA GLN A 34 24.85 23.87 6.60
C GLN A 34 24.49 22.87 7.71
N ALA A 35 24.91 21.61 7.58
CA ALA A 35 24.93 20.67 8.69
C ALA A 35 26.30 20.73 9.37
N LEU A 36 26.30 21.09 10.65
CA LEU A 36 27.46 21.15 11.53
C LEU A 36 28.12 19.76 11.64
N ALA A 37 29.39 19.69 11.26
CA ALA A 37 30.23 18.51 11.35
C ALA A 37 30.71 18.28 12.80
N GLY A 38 30.38 17.12 13.36
CA GLY A 38 31.09 16.52 14.49
C GLY A 38 32.17 15.58 13.96
N ALA A 39 33.42 15.83 14.33
CA ALA A 39 34.62 15.13 13.87
C ALA A 39 34.80 13.75 14.54
N GLY A 40 35.33 12.78 13.79
CA GLY A 40 36.05 11.63 14.38
C GLY A 40 36.16 10.39 13.51
N GLY A 41 37.39 10.08 13.07
CA GLY A 41 37.85 8.69 12.86
C GLY A 41 37.99 8.24 11.40
N GLY A 42 39.23 8.24 10.90
CA GLY A 42 39.60 7.77 9.57
C GLY A 42 39.41 6.26 9.37
N GLY A 43 39.15 5.91 8.10
CA GLY A 43 38.98 4.54 7.62
C GLY A 43 38.51 4.59 6.18
N GLU A 44 39.46 4.62 5.25
CA GLU A 44 39.27 4.67 3.80
C GLU A 44 38.47 3.44 3.34
N ARG A 45 37.26 3.65 2.83
CA ARG A 45 36.45 2.62 2.16
C ARG A 45 36.26 3.05 0.71
N PRO A 46 36.39 2.13 -0.27
CA PRO A 46 36.47 2.50 -1.67
C PRO A 46 35.17 3.14 -2.14
N LEU A 47 35.34 4.13 -3.02
CA LEU A 47 34.30 4.85 -3.75
C LEU A 47 33.35 3.84 -4.41
N LEU A 48 32.13 3.73 -3.88
CA LEU A 48 31.08 2.90 -4.46
C LEU A 48 30.73 3.50 -5.83
N ALA A 49 31.07 2.77 -6.88
CA ALA A 49 30.69 3.10 -8.24
C ALA A 49 29.16 3.25 -8.30
N LEU A 50 28.69 4.39 -8.83
CA LEU A 50 27.30 4.60 -9.20
C LEU A 50 26.91 3.54 -10.23
N ALA A 51 26.16 2.54 -9.79
CA ALA A 51 25.50 1.62 -10.72
C ALA A 51 24.46 2.41 -11.54
N PRO A 52 24.35 2.17 -12.86
CA PRO A 52 23.35 2.83 -13.67
C PRO A 52 21.95 2.36 -13.24
N ILE A 53 20.99 3.28 -13.28
CA ILE A 53 19.57 3.03 -13.04
C ILE A 53 19.12 2.02 -14.11
N ALA A 54 18.88 0.78 -13.69
CA ALA A 54 18.38 -0.27 -14.55
C ALA A 54 16.96 0.09 -15.01
N GLN A 55 16.77 0.15 -16.32
CA GLN A 55 15.45 0.28 -16.94
C GLN A 55 14.62 -0.95 -16.54
N GLY A 56 13.52 -0.72 -15.82
CA GLY A 56 12.66 -1.75 -15.25
C GLY A 56 11.95 -2.57 -16.34
N GLY A 57 12.55 -3.71 -16.70
CA GLY A 57 11.79 -4.84 -17.24
C GLY A 57 11.03 -5.54 -16.11
N PRO A 58 10.02 -6.39 -16.41
CA PRO A 58 9.29 -7.11 -15.39
C PRO A 58 10.26 -7.96 -14.56
N ALA A 59 10.35 -7.64 -13.26
CA ALA A 59 11.11 -8.43 -12.31
C ALA A 59 10.61 -9.87 -12.38
N ALA A 60 11.54 -10.83 -12.45
CA ALA A 60 11.17 -12.25 -12.47
C ALA A 60 10.41 -12.58 -11.18
N PRO A 61 9.36 -13.42 -11.26
CA PRO A 61 8.53 -13.70 -10.10
C PRO A 61 9.35 -14.26 -8.96
N THR A 62 9.14 -13.66 -7.77
CA THR A 62 9.90 -14.06 -6.60
C THR A 62 9.65 -15.55 -6.29
N PRO A 63 10.63 -16.28 -5.73
CA PRO A 63 10.46 -17.70 -5.45
C PRO A 63 9.25 -17.99 -4.54
N ALA A 64 8.89 -17.05 -3.67
CA ALA A 64 7.73 -17.13 -2.78
C ALA A 64 6.39 -17.11 -3.54
N PHE A 65 6.30 -16.36 -4.64
CA PHE A 65 5.12 -16.27 -5.49
C PHE A 65 4.76 -17.62 -6.13
N ARG A 66 5.77 -18.42 -6.51
CA ARG A 66 5.58 -19.72 -7.16
C ARG A 66 4.98 -20.82 -6.27
N LEU A 67 5.02 -20.66 -4.94
CA LEU A 67 4.48 -21.66 -4.00
C LEU A 67 2.98 -21.46 -3.70
N ARG A 68 2.42 -20.27 -4.00
CA ARG A 68 1.03 -19.91 -3.68
C ARG A 68 0.03 -20.31 -4.76
N LEU A 69 0.45 -20.77 -5.93
CA LEU A 69 -0.44 -21.21 -7.01
C LEU A 69 -0.73 -22.72 -6.98
N ASN A 70 -0.41 -23.39 -5.87
CA ASN A 70 -0.64 -24.81 -5.69
C ASN A 70 -2.12 -25.16 -5.41
N PHE A 71 -2.92 -24.17 -5.01
CA PHE A 71 -4.34 -24.32 -4.72
C PHE A 71 -5.21 -23.55 -5.72
N SER A 72 -6.46 -23.99 -5.85
CA SER A 72 -7.46 -23.31 -6.68
C SER A 72 -7.83 -21.96 -6.07
N ALA A 73 -8.34 -21.05 -6.89
CA ALA A 73 -8.73 -19.72 -6.43
C ALA A 73 -9.92 -19.78 -5.45
N GLU A 74 -10.77 -20.79 -5.56
CA GLU A 74 -11.87 -21.04 -4.63
C GLU A 74 -11.41 -21.48 -3.24
N GLU A 75 -10.29 -22.22 -3.16
CA GLU A 75 -9.73 -22.70 -1.89
C GLU A 75 -9.02 -21.61 -1.12
N GLU A 76 -8.41 -20.65 -1.82
CA GLU A 76 -7.69 -19.51 -1.20
C GLU A 76 -8.58 -18.29 -1.00
N PHE A 77 -9.77 -18.26 -1.58
CA PHE A 77 -10.68 -17.14 -1.41
C PHE A 77 -11.07 -16.98 0.08
N PRO A 78 -10.89 -15.78 0.68
CA PRO A 78 -11.14 -15.59 2.10
C PRO A 78 -12.63 -15.69 2.44
N ASP A 79 -12.95 -16.27 3.60
CA ASP A 79 -14.32 -16.22 4.15
C ASP A 79 -14.59 -14.84 4.75
N LEU A 80 -15.42 -14.06 4.06
CA LEU A 80 -15.77 -12.69 4.40
C LEU A 80 -17.24 -12.54 4.87
N ALA A 81 -17.92 -13.63 5.20
CA ALA A 81 -19.35 -13.62 5.50
C ALA A 81 -19.75 -12.75 6.72
N LYS A 82 -18.81 -12.49 7.63
CA LYS A 82 -19.02 -11.68 8.85
C LYS A 82 -18.27 -10.35 8.81
N HIS A 83 -17.78 -9.95 7.64
CA HIS A 83 -16.92 -8.79 7.49
C HIS A 83 -17.70 -7.57 7.01
N ASN A 84 -17.41 -6.42 7.60
CA ASN A 84 -18.00 -5.13 7.27
C ASN A 84 -16.88 -4.09 7.12
N ASN A 85 -16.15 -4.21 6.01
CA ASN A 85 -15.17 -3.25 5.53
C ASN A 85 -15.33 -3.05 4.02
N HIS A 86 -14.77 -1.98 3.46
CA HIS A 86 -14.95 -1.66 2.04
C HIS A 86 -14.35 -2.74 1.11
N MET A 87 -13.21 -3.32 1.49
CA MET A 87 -12.58 -4.42 0.76
C MET A 87 -13.51 -5.62 0.63
N ALA A 88 -14.14 -6.06 1.72
CA ALA A 88 -15.05 -7.20 1.71
C ALA A 88 -16.32 -6.98 0.88
N LYS A 89 -16.74 -5.72 0.69
CA LYS A 89 -17.87 -5.38 -0.20
C LYS A 89 -17.46 -5.38 -1.68
N ALA A 90 -16.21 -5.03 -1.97
CA ALA A 90 -15.70 -4.94 -3.33
C ALA A 90 -15.10 -6.25 -3.84
N LEU A 91 -14.54 -7.07 -2.95
CA LEU A 91 -13.87 -8.31 -3.32
C LEU A 91 -14.89 -9.36 -3.75
N THR A 92 -14.74 -9.83 -4.98
CA THR A 92 -15.51 -10.94 -5.54
C THR A 92 -14.56 -12.05 -5.97
N LEU A 93 -15.08 -13.27 -6.09
CA LEU A 93 -14.29 -14.41 -6.55
C LEU A 93 -13.68 -14.15 -7.94
N ASP A 94 -14.38 -13.44 -8.81
CA ASP A 94 -13.90 -13.10 -10.17
C ASP A 94 -12.73 -12.10 -10.12
N ILE A 95 -12.81 -11.09 -9.25
CA ILE A 95 -11.70 -10.14 -9.03
C ILE A 95 -10.50 -10.88 -8.42
N TYR A 96 -10.73 -11.75 -7.44
CA TYR A 96 -9.67 -12.53 -6.81
C TYR A 96 -8.96 -13.43 -7.82
N LYS A 97 -9.71 -14.17 -8.65
CA LYS A 97 -9.15 -15.01 -9.72
C LYS A 97 -8.30 -14.23 -10.72
N LYS A 98 -8.68 -12.99 -11.04
CA LYS A 98 -8.00 -12.13 -12.01
C LYS A 98 -6.73 -11.48 -11.47
N LEU A 99 -6.63 -11.33 -10.15
CA LEU A 99 -5.59 -10.54 -9.50
C LEU A 99 -4.64 -11.37 -8.62
N ARG A 100 -5.02 -12.59 -8.21
CA ARG A 100 -4.19 -13.45 -7.34
C ARG A 100 -2.86 -13.87 -7.96
N ASP A 101 -2.81 -13.89 -9.29
CA ASP A 101 -1.63 -14.24 -10.09
C ASP A 101 -0.77 -13.01 -10.44
N LYS A 102 -1.06 -11.84 -9.85
CA LYS A 102 -0.28 -10.63 -10.06
C LYS A 102 0.56 -10.29 -8.84
N GLU A 103 1.71 -9.72 -9.12
CA GLU A 103 2.60 -9.11 -8.14
C GLU A 103 3.10 -7.77 -8.70
N THR A 104 3.47 -6.88 -7.80
CA THR A 104 4.19 -5.66 -8.16
C THR A 104 5.68 -5.98 -8.37
N PRO A 105 6.43 -5.11 -9.05
CA PRO A 105 7.90 -5.19 -9.12
C PRO A 105 8.63 -5.33 -7.79
N SER A 106 8.04 -4.89 -6.67
CA SER A 106 8.59 -5.11 -5.32
C SER A 106 8.26 -6.50 -4.74
N GLY A 107 7.37 -7.25 -5.40
CA GLY A 107 6.86 -8.56 -4.97
C GLY A 107 5.60 -8.48 -4.11
N PHE A 108 4.89 -7.35 -4.08
CA PHE A 108 3.67 -7.18 -3.30
C PHE A 108 2.47 -7.84 -4.01
N THR A 109 1.67 -8.62 -3.29
CA THR A 109 0.59 -9.43 -3.86
C THR A 109 -0.79 -8.99 -3.40
N LEU A 110 -1.84 -9.54 -4.05
CA LEU A 110 -3.22 -9.32 -3.65
C LEU A 110 -3.48 -9.73 -2.19
N ASP A 111 -2.93 -10.86 -1.76
CA ASP A 111 -3.13 -11.36 -0.40
C ASP A 111 -2.54 -10.38 0.62
N ASP A 112 -1.36 -9.82 0.34
CA ASP A 112 -0.71 -8.85 1.22
C ASP A 112 -1.54 -7.56 1.33
N ILE A 113 -2.21 -7.17 0.24
CA ILE A 113 -3.12 -6.01 0.19
C ILE A 113 -4.35 -6.22 1.08
N ILE A 114 -4.99 -7.40 1.01
CA ILE A 114 -6.27 -7.65 1.67
C ILE A 114 -6.14 -8.22 3.09
N GLN A 115 -4.95 -8.69 3.49
CA GLN A 115 -4.72 -9.38 4.76
C GLN A 115 -5.30 -8.63 5.96
N THR A 116 -5.11 -7.30 5.99
CA THR A 116 -5.65 -6.47 7.08
C THR A 116 -7.18 -6.50 7.14
N GLY A 117 -7.88 -6.55 6.01
CA GLY A 117 -9.34 -6.63 5.97
C GLY A 117 -9.86 -8.03 6.24
N VAL A 118 -9.10 -9.07 5.94
CA VAL A 118 -9.44 -10.46 6.29
C VAL A 118 -9.33 -10.67 7.80
N ASP A 119 -8.23 -10.22 8.42
CA ASP A 119 -7.99 -10.41 9.86
C ASP A 119 -8.87 -9.52 10.73
N ASN A 120 -9.31 -8.37 10.20
CA ASN A 120 -10.12 -7.40 10.94
C ASN A 120 -11.54 -7.33 10.32
N PRO A 121 -12.50 -8.12 10.83
CA PRO A 121 -13.85 -8.20 10.26
C PRO A 121 -14.64 -6.89 10.35
N GLY A 122 -14.18 -5.91 11.12
CA GLY A 122 -14.77 -4.58 11.14
C GLY A 122 -14.59 -3.91 12.48
N HIS A 123 -15.14 -2.70 12.61
CA HIS A 123 -15.17 -1.95 13.85
C HIS A 123 -16.62 -1.54 14.16
N PRO A 124 -17.09 -1.60 15.44
CA PRO A 124 -18.50 -1.44 15.77
C PRO A 124 -19.16 -0.11 15.35
N PHE A 125 -18.36 0.93 15.13
CA PHE A 125 -18.85 2.29 14.87
C PHE A 125 -18.34 2.93 13.57
N ILE A 126 -17.33 2.34 12.93
CA ILE A 126 -16.70 2.92 11.74
C ILE A 126 -16.54 1.86 10.66
N MET A 127 -16.76 2.26 9.41
CA MET A 127 -16.47 1.41 8.26
C MET A 127 -14.99 1.55 7.90
N THR A 128 -14.24 0.47 8.07
CA THR A 128 -12.82 0.43 7.72
C THR A 128 -12.65 0.13 6.24
N VAL A 129 -11.50 0.51 5.68
CA VAL A 129 -11.19 0.23 4.27
C VAL A 129 -10.90 -1.26 4.06
N GLY A 130 -10.04 -1.86 4.89
CA GLY A 130 -9.74 -3.29 4.83
C GLY A 130 -8.73 -3.70 3.75
N CYS A 131 -8.02 -2.76 3.16
CA CYS A 131 -6.89 -3.05 2.28
C CYS A 131 -5.81 -1.97 2.39
N VAL A 132 -4.56 -2.31 2.05
CA VAL A 132 -3.40 -1.41 2.05
C VAL A 132 -2.60 -1.55 0.77
N ALA A 133 -1.95 -0.48 0.32
CA ALA A 133 -0.97 -0.53 -0.77
C ALA A 133 0.43 -0.67 -0.17
N GLY A 134 1.24 -1.60 -0.72
CA GLY A 134 2.64 -1.78 -0.31
C GLY A 134 3.61 -0.84 -1.03
N ASP A 135 3.23 -0.42 -2.25
CA ASP A 135 4.00 0.45 -3.13
C ASP A 135 3.06 1.26 -4.04
N GLU A 136 3.63 2.14 -4.86
CA GLU A 136 2.88 2.96 -5.83
C GLU A 136 2.16 2.09 -6.87
N GLU A 137 2.86 1.07 -7.36
CA GLU A 137 2.39 0.20 -8.45
C GLU A 137 1.19 -0.65 -8.03
N SER A 138 0.99 -0.88 -6.74
CA SER A 138 -0.19 -1.55 -6.17
C SER A 138 -1.50 -0.94 -6.65
N TYR A 139 -1.59 0.40 -6.74
CA TYR A 139 -2.80 1.08 -7.19
C TYR A 139 -3.10 0.84 -8.68
N VAL A 140 -2.08 0.53 -9.47
CA VAL A 140 -2.20 0.28 -10.91
C VAL A 140 -2.46 -1.20 -11.17
N VAL A 141 -1.67 -2.09 -10.57
CA VAL A 141 -1.76 -3.55 -10.76
C VAL A 141 -3.09 -4.10 -10.26
N PHE A 142 -3.56 -3.61 -9.11
CA PHE A 142 -4.76 -4.07 -8.42
C PHE A 142 -5.92 -3.06 -8.50
N LYS A 143 -5.93 -2.21 -9.54
CA LYS A 143 -6.96 -1.19 -9.74
C LYS A 143 -8.40 -1.72 -9.72
N ASP A 144 -8.61 -2.95 -10.19
CA ASP A 144 -9.95 -3.56 -10.24
C ASP A 144 -10.54 -3.80 -8.84
N LEU A 145 -9.69 -3.86 -7.80
CA LEU A 145 -10.09 -3.88 -6.41
C LEU A 145 -10.08 -2.46 -5.80
N PHE A 146 -9.05 -1.66 -6.06
CA PHE A 146 -8.92 -0.33 -5.45
C PHE A 146 -9.96 0.68 -5.96
N ASP A 147 -10.29 0.69 -7.25
CA ASP A 147 -11.25 1.62 -7.86
C ASP A 147 -12.63 1.57 -7.18
N PRO A 148 -13.30 0.41 -7.03
CA PRO A 148 -14.59 0.35 -6.35
C PRO A 148 -14.49 0.72 -4.86
N ILE A 149 -13.38 0.40 -4.19
CA ILE A 149 -13.14 0.75 -2.78
C ILE A 149 -13.01 2.27 -2.61
N ILE A 150 -12.20 2.91 -3.47
CA ILE A 150 -11.98 4.36 -3.46
C ILE A 150 -13.29 5.08 -3.74
N GLN A 151 -14.04 4.62 -4.74
CA GLN A 151 -15.33 5.19 -5.09
C GLN A 151 -16.33 5.12 -3.93
N ASP A 152 -16.46 3.98 -3.26
CA ASP A 152 -17.37 3.82 -2.11
C ASP A 152 -16.91 4.67 -0.91
N ARG A 153 -15.60 4.66 -0.62
CA ARG A 153 -15.04 5.38 0.53
C ARG A 153 -15.09 6.91 0.38
N HIS A 154 -14.94 7.42 -0.85
CA HIS A 154 -14.90 8.85 -1.18
C HIS A 154 -16.19 9.38 -1.81
N GLY A 155 -17.33 8.72 -1.56
CA GLY A 155 -18.65 9.26 -1.90
C GLY A 155 -18.91 9.37 -3.41
N GLY A 156 -18.42 8.41 -4.19
CA GLY A 156 -18.64 8.34 -5.64
C GLY A 156 -17.49 8.87 -6.49
N TYR A 157 -16.32 9.12 -5.90
CA TYR A 157 -15.13 9.56 -6.63
C TYR A 157 -14.68 8.50 -7.65
N LYS A 158 -14.78 8.85 -8.93
CA LYS A 158 -14.53 7.91 -10.03
C LYS A 158 -13.05 7.87 -10.39
N PRO A 159 -12.57 6.78 -11.01
CA PRO A 159 -11.20 6.71 -11.54
C PRO A 159 -10.88 7.77 -12.61
N THR A 160 -11.90 8.41 -13.18
CA THR A 160 -11.75 9.49 -14.18
C THR A 160 -11.72 10.88 -13.56
N ASP A 161 -12.05 11.01 -12.27
CA ASP A 161 -12.04 12.28 -11.56
C ASP A 161 -10.60 12.68 -11.23
N LYS A 162 -10.32 13.98 -11.32
CA LYS A 162 -8.98 14.53 -11.05
C LYS A 162 -8.91 15.15 -9.66
N HIS A 163 -7.91 14.77 -8.89
CA HIS A 163 -7.69 15.31 -7.56
C HIS A 163 -7.22 16.76 -7.69
N LYS A 164 -7.85 17.67 -6.96
CA LYS A 164 -7.45 19.08 -6.90
C LYS A 164 -6.80 19.35 -5.56
N THR A 165 -5.52 19.69 -5.59
CA THR A 165 -4.76 20.13 -4.42
C THR A 165 -4.74 21.65 -4.37
N ASP A 166 -5.09 22.23 -3.22
CA ASP A 166 -4.91 23.66 -2.93
C ASP A 166 -4.27 23.79 -1.55
N LEU A 167 -3.00 24.20 -1.52
CA LEU A 167 -2.22 24.38 -0.30
C LEU A 167 -2.11 25.85 0.12
N ASN A 168 -2.86 26.77 -0.52
CA ASN A 168 -2.89 28.16 -0.11
C ASN A 168 -3.83 28.34 1.10
N HIS A 169 -3.25 28.56 2.29
CA HIS A 169 -4.03 28.73 3.52
C HIS A 169 -4.92 29.99 3.51
N GLU A 170 -4.65 30.97 2.65
CA GLU A 170 -5.45 32.20 2.52
C GLU A 170 -6.84 31.94 1.95
N ASN A 171 -7.04 30.83 1.24
CA ASN A 171 -8.34 30.45 0.68
C ASN A 171 -9.33 29.93 1.75
N LEU A 172 -8.87 29.72 3.00
CA LEU A 172 -9.71 29.31 4.11
C LEU A 172 -10.53 30.48 4.64
N LYS A 173 -11.85 30.42 4.45
CA LYS A 173 -12.78 31.38 5.07
C LYS A 173 -13.12 30.90 6.48
N VAL A 174 -12.72 31.68 7.48
CA VAL A 174 -13.01 31.47 8.90
C VAL A 174 -14.25 32.27 9.30
#